data_AF-A0A936JF46-F1
#
_entry.id   AF-A0A936JF46-F1
#
_cell.length_a   1.000
_cell.length_b   1.000
_cell.length_c   1.000
_cell.angle_alpha   90.00
_cell.angle_beta   90.00
_cell.angle_gamma   90.00
#
_symmetry.space_group_name_H-M   'P 1'
#
loop_
_entity.id
_entity.type
_entity.pdbx_description
1 polymer ?
#
loop_
_entity_poly.entity_id
_entity_poly.type
_entity_poly.pdbx_seq_one_letter_code
_entity_poly.pdbx_strand_id
1 'polypeptide(L)'
;MRLIGEDIPPDIEIFPLNTIEECSRMSEEFNDFWREYLGNLTKNEIAYPIRYTTTTGAEFINSVQDIVTHVLNHSTHHRAQIAKCVRDSGKEPEVTDYIAFARQNIVKK
;
A
#
# COMPACT_ATOMS: atom_id res chain seq x y z
N MET A 1 7.34 -8.18 -7.20
CA MET A 1 6.69 -7.93 -5.89
C MET A 1 6.48 -9.23 -5.09
N ARG A 2 6.84 -9.26 -3.80
CA ARG A 2 6.86 -10.48 -2.97
C ARG A 2 5.54 -11.28 -2.90
N LEU A 3 4.39 -10.61 -3.05
CA LEU A 3 3.06 -11.25 -3.03
C LEU A 3 2.78 -12.15 -4.25
N ILE A 4 3.55 -11.98 -5.34
CA ILE A 4 3.44 -12.79 -6.57
C ILE A 4 4.69 -13.65 -6.78
N GLY A 5 5.52 -13.84 -5.74
CA GLY A 5 6.71 -14.70 -5.80
C GLY A 5 7.88 -14.12 -6.59
N GLU A 6 7.82 -12.85 -6.95
CA GLU A 6 8.92 -12.17 -7.62
C GLU A 6 9.95 -11.63 -6.61
N ASP A 7 11.22 -11.99 -6.84
CA ASP A 7 12.35 -11.46 -6.10
C ASP A 7 12.59 -9.98 -6.42
N ILE A 8 13.16 -9.29 -5.44
CA ILE A 8 13.57 -7.90 -5.58
C ILE A 8 15.03 -7.90 -6.04
N PRO A 9 15.39 -7.16 -7.12
CA PRO A 9 16.77 -7.01 -7.53
C PRO A 9 17.66 -6.52 -6.37
N PRO A 10 18.88 -7.05 -6.21
CA PRO A 10 19.75 -6.70 -5.09
C PRO A 10 20.21 -5.24 -5.10
N ASP A 11 20.11 -4.56 -6.24
CA ASP A 11 20.53 -3.19 -6.51
C ASP A 11 19.35 -2.20 -6.63
N ILE A 12 18.14 -2.57 -6.19
CA ILE A 12 17.01 -1.66 -6.25
C ILE A 12 17.18 -0.46 -5.31
N GLU A 13 16.90 0.74 -5.81
CA GLU A 13 16.75 1.92 -4.98
C GLU A 13 15.39 1.86 -4.25
N ILE A 14 15.41 1.82 -2.91
CA ILE A 14 14.20 1.59 -2.10
C ILE A 14 13.34 2.86 -1.96
N PHE A 15 13.93 4.04 -2.07
CA PHE A 15 13.24 5.33 -1.93
C PHE A 15 13.75 6.38 -2.94
N PRO A 16 13.57 6.15 -4.24
CA PRO A 16 14.00 7.11 -5.25
C PRO A 16 13.24 8.44 -5.13
N LEU A 17 13.91 9.54 -5.46
CA LEU A 17 13.27 10.84 -5.59
C LEU A 17 12.48 10.87 -6.91
N ASN A 18 11.16 10.86 -6.80
CA ASN A 18 10.25 10.93 -7.95
C ASN A 18 9.56 12.31 -8.01
N THR A 19 9.23 12.74 -9.21
CA THR A 19 8.32 13.87 -9.47
C THR A 19 6.89 13.54 -9.03
N ILE A 20 6.03 14.55 -8.94
CA ILE A 20 4.61 14.34 -8.59
C ILE A 20 3.89 13.56 -9.69
N GLU A 21 4.24 13.81 -10.95
CA GLU A 21 3.70 13.12 -12.12
C GLU A 21 4.08 11.63 -12.10
N GLU A 22 5.34 11.30 -11.79
CA GLU A 22 5.78 9.92 -11.62
C GLU A 22 5.09 9.24 -10.43
N CYS A 23 4.99 9.92 -9.29
CA CYS A 23 4.26 9.41 -8.13
C CYS A 23 2.78 9.11 -8.47
N SER A 24 2.13 9.98 -9.23
CA SER A 24 0.73 9.80 -9.65
C SER A 24 0.59 8.57 -10.55
N ARG A 25 1.43 8.46 -11.58
CA ARG A 25 1.44 7.30 -12.49
C ARG A 25 1.68 6.00 -11.72
N MET A 26 2.69 5.98 -10.85
CA MET A 26 2.98 4.80 -10.01
C MET A 26 1.80 4.46 -9.11
N SER A 27 1.14 5.46 -8.52
CA SER A 27 -0.05 5.22 -7.69
C SER A 27 -1.20 4.60 -8.49
N GLU A 28 -1.41 5.01 -9.74
CA GLU A 28 -2.43 4.43 -10.62
C GLU A 28 -2.09 2.97 -10.96
N GLU A 29 -0.84 2.69 -11.35
CA GLU A 29 -0.35 1.33 -11.61
C GLU A 29 -0.50 0.41 -10.39
N PHE A 30 -0.14 0.89 -9.19
CA PHE A 30 -0.32 0.12 -7.96
C PHE A 30 -1.80 -0.09 -7.61
N ASN A 31 -2.67 0.88 -7.87
CA ASN A 31 -4.11 0.74 -7.64
C ASN A 31 -4.71 -0.35 -8.54
N ASP A 32 -4.34 -0.37 -9.81
CA ASP A 32 -4.78 -1.40 -10.75
C ASP A 32 -4.25 -2.78 -10.37
N PHE A 33 -2.96 -2.86 -10.02
CA PHE A 33 -2.35 -4.07 -9.48
C PHE A 33 -3.14 -4.60 -8.26
N TRP A 34 -3.40 -3.77 -7.26
CA TRP A 34 -4.10 -4.20 -6.04
C TRP A 34 -5.55 -4.60 -6.32
N ARG A 35 -6.23 -3.90 -7.23
CA ARG A 35 -7.59 -4.23 -7.64
C ARG A 35 -7.66 -5.61 -8.29
N GLU A 36 -6.74 -5.90 -9.21
CA GLU A 36 -6.65 -7.19 -9.88
C GLU A 36 -6.27 -8.29 -8.89
N TYR A 37 -5.18 -8.08 -8.13
CA TYR A 37 -4.67 -9.07 -7.18
C TYR A 37 -5.73 -9.44 -6.13
N LEU A 38 -6.30 -8.45 -5.43
CA LEU A 38 -7.32 -8.70 -4.40
C LEU A 38 -8.63 -9.21 -4.99
N GLY A 39 -8.99 -8.79 -6.22
CA GLY A 39 -10.19 -9.25 -6.92
C GLY A 39 -10.14 -10.73 -7.30
N ASN A 40 -8.94 -11.27 -7.50
CA ASN A 40 -8.73 -12.67 -7.86
C ASN A 40 -8.49 -13.60 -6.66
N LEU A 41 -8.30 -13.07 -5.44
CA LEU A 41 -8.08 -13.89 -4.25
C LEU A 41 -9.35 -14.61 -3.79
N THR A 42 -9.24 -15.91 -3.56
CA THR A 42 -10.21 -16.71 -2.82
C THR A 42 -10.00 -16.59 -1.31
N LYS A 43 -11.02 -16.96 -0.53
CA LYS A 43 -10.94 -16.95 0.95
C LYS A 43 -9.80 -17.80 1.50
N ASN A 44 -9.48 -18.92 0.84
CA ASN A 44 -8.39 -19.79 1.28
C ASN A 44 -7.02 -19.18 0.97
N GLU A 45 -6.89 -18.44 -0.13
CA GLU A 45 -5.64 -17.78 -0.53
C GLU A 45 -5.29 -16.58 0.37
N ILE A 46 -6.28 -15.94 0.99
CA ILE A 46 -6.05 -14.89 1.99
C ILE A 46 -5.22 -15.41 3.19
N ALA A 47 -5.41 -16.67 3.57
CA ALA A 47 -4.67 -17.30 4.66
C ALA A 47 -3.34 -17.95 4.19
N TYR A 48 -3.01 -17.87 2.89
CA TYR A 48 -1.86 -18.56 2.32
C TYR A 48 -0.54 -17.98 2.84
N PRO A 49 0.43 -18.82 3.23
CA PRO A 49 1.74 -18.36 3.72
C PRO A 49 2.64 -17.94 2.55
N ILE A 50 3.19 -16.73 2.63
CA ILE A 50 4.21 -16.19 1.73
C ILE A 50 5.55 -16.20 2.47
N ARG A 51 6.52 -16.92 1.91
CA ARG A 51 7.92 -16.91 2.37
C ARG A 51 8.71 -15.88 1.55
N TYR A 52 9.49 -15.05 2.21
CA TYR A 52 10.33 -14.07 1.54
C TYR A 52 11.58 -13.74 2.35
N THR A 53 12.59 -13.24 1.66
CA THR A 53 13.83 -12.74 2.26
C THR A 53 13.84 -11.21 2.22
N THR A 54 14.20 -10.61 3.35
CA THR A 54 14.34 -9.16 3.47
C THR A 54 15.64 -8.67 2.84
N THR A 55 15.76 -7.36 2.64
CA THR A 55 17.00 -6.75 2.11
C THR A 55 18.19 -6.91 3.06
N THR A 56 17.95 -7.25 4.34
CA THR A 56 19.00 -7.58 5.31
C THR A 56 19.36 -9.07 5.32
N GLY A 57 18.77 -9.88 4.43
CA GLY A 57 19.02 -11.33 4.32
C GLY A 57 18.23 -12.19 5.30
N ALA A 58 17.40 -11.61 6.16
CA ALA A 58 16.56 -12.37 7.09
C ALA A 58 15.32 -12.94 6.38
N GLU A 59 15.03 -14.22 6.63
CA GLU A 59 13.87 -14.94 6.10
C GLU A 59 12.65 -14.79 7.01
N PHE A 60 11.48 -14.58 6.40
CA PHE A 60 10.21 -14.48 7.10
C PHE A 60 9.12 -15.25 6.38
N ILE A 61 8.06 -15.55 7.12
CA ILE A 61 6.81 -16.12 6.60
C ILE A 61 5.67 -15.29 7.16
N ASN A 62 4.79 -14.79 6.29
CA ASN A 62 3.57 -14.09 6.68
C ASN A 62 2.42 -14.53 5.80
N SER A 63 1.18 -14.47 6.30
CA SER A 63 0.02 -14.71 5.45
C SER A 63 -0.22 -13.52 4.50
N VAL A 64 -0.96 -13.75 3.41
CA VAL A 64 -1.43 -12.65 2.54
C VAL A 64 -2.22 -11.62 3.36
N GLN A 65 -3.07 -12.09 4.29
CA GLN A 65 -3.81 -11.22 5.22
C GLN A 65 -2.89 -10.32 6.05
N ASP A 66 -1.83 -10.86 6.64
CA ASP A 66 -0.90 -10.08 7.46
C ASP A 66 -0.20 -9.01 6.63
N ILE A 67 0.25 -9.37 5.41
CA ILE A 67 0.95 -8.46 4.51
C ILE A 67 0.02 -7.32 4.07
N VAL A 68 -1.21 -7.63 3.65
CA VAL A 68 -2.19 -6.62 3.23
C VAL A 68 -2.57 -5.70 4.40
N THR A 69 -2.75 -6.27 5.59
CA THR A 69 -3.04 -5.49 6.81
C THR A 69 -1.88 -4.55 7.14
N HIS A 70 -0.64 -5.04 7.04
CA HIS A 70 0.55 -4.21 7.22
C HIS A 70 0.59 -3.06 6.21
N VAL A 71 0.37 -3.33 4.91
CA VAL A 71 0.34 -2.30 3.87
C VAL A 71 -0.70 -1.22 4.19
N LEU A 72 -1.94 -1.60 4.53
CA LEU A 72 -3.00 -0.64 4.88
C LEU A 72 -2.64 0.24 6.08
N ASN A 73 -2.06 -0.36 7.12
CA ASN A 73 -1.62 0.36 8.31
C ASN A 73 -0.44 1.31 8.00
N HIS A 74 0.56 0.82 7.26
CA HIS A 74 1.74 1.58 6.87
C HIS A 74 1.36 2.76 5.96
N SER A 75 0.44 2.56 5.01
CA SER A 75 -0.10 3.65 4.19
C SER A 75 -0.81 4.71 5.02
N THR A 76 -1.54 4.32 6.09
CA THR A 76 -2.19 5.28 6.99
C THR A 76 -1.15 6.12 7.75
N HIS A 77 -0.08 5.49 8.22
CA HIS A 77 1.04 6.19 8.85
C HIS A 77 1.65 7.26 7.93
N HIS A 78 1.95 6.91 6.68
CA HIS A 78 2.50 7.88 5.72
C HIS A 78 1.51 8.96 5.28
N ARG A 79 0.22 8.64 5.13
CA ARG A 79 -0.81 9.67 4.88
C ARG A 79 -0.85 10.71 5.99
N ALA A 80 -0.68 10.30 7.25
CA ALA A 80 -0.60 11.24 8.38
C ALA A 80 0.64 12.16 8.28
N GLN A 81 1.80 11.62 7.86
CA GLN A 81 2.99 12.43 7.61
C GLN A 81 2.78 13.45 6.47
N ILE A 82 2.17 13.02 5.36
CA ILE A 82 1.81 13.91 4.24
C ILE A 82 0.82 14.98 4.70
N ALA A 83 -0.21 14.61 5.45
CA ALA A 83 -1.18 15.55 5.99
C ALA A 83 -0.51 16.59 6.90
N LYS A 84 0.47 16.18 7.71
CA LYS A 84 1.29 17.11 8.48
C LYS A 84 2.05 18.08 7.56
N CYS A 85 2.72 17.61 6.52
CA CYS A 85 3.44 18.48 5.58
C CYS A 85 2.50 19.49 4.90
N VAL A 86 1.29 19.06 4.49
CA VAL A 86 0.27 19.95 3.92
C VAL A 86 -0.13 21.03 4.93
N ARG A 87 -0.39 20.64 6.18
CA ARG A 87 -0.73 21.57 7.26
C ARG A 87 0.39 22.58 7.53
N ASP A 88 1.64 22.11 7.60
CA ASP A 88 2.82 22.95 7.81
C ASP A 88 3.04 23.94 6.65
N SER A 89 2.56 23.60 5.44
CA SER A 89 2.56 24.52 4.28
C SER A 89 1.43 25.57 4.29
N GLY A 90 0.61 25.61 5.35
CA GLY A 90 -0.53 26.52 5.49
C GLY A 90 -1.79 26.08 4.74
N LYS A 91 -1.87 24.83 4.30
CA LYS A 91 -3.02 24.25 3.58
C LYS A 91 -3.84 23.32 4.47
N GLU A 92 -5.08 23.09 4.10
CA GLU A 92 -5.96 22.07 4.71
C GLU A 92 -5.64 20.68 4.12
N PRO A 93 -5.28 19.67 4.93
CA PRO A 93 -5.15 18.29 4.49
C PRO A 93 -6.52 17.64 4.24
N GLU A 94 -6.54 16.67 3.32
CA GLU A 94 -7.74 15.86 3.05
C GLU A 94 -8.12 14.95 4.22
N VAL A 95 -9.42 14.64 4.30
CA VAL A 95 -9.95 13.69 5.29
C VAL A 95 -9.52 12.27 4.91
N THR A 96 -8.88 11.56 5.84
CA THR A 96 -8.38 10.19 5.62
C THR A 96 -8.99 9.16 6.57
N ASP A 97 -9.97 9.57 7.39
CA ASP A 97 -10.62 8.69 8.35
C ASP A 97 -11.45 7.61 7.68
N TYR A 98 -11.25 6.35 8.11
CA TYR A 98 -12.03 5.22 7.63
C TYR A 98 -13.54 5.43 7.81
N ILE A 99 -13.99 5.97 8.95
CA ILE A 99 -15.41 6.20 9.22
C ILE A 99 -16.00 7.29 8.31
N ALA A 100 -15.22 8.32 7.97
CA ALA A 100 -15.66 9.32 7.01
C ALA A 100 -15.88 8.69 5.63
N PHE A 101 -14.94 7.86 5.18
CA PHE A 101 -15.05 7.12 3.92
C PHE A 101 -16.20 6.10 3.92
N ALA A 102 -16.36 5.32 5.00
CA ALA A 102 -17.43 4.32 5.11
C ALA A 102 -18.83 4.94 5.03
N ARG A 103 -18.99 6.16 5.59
CA ARG A 103 -20.24 6.93 5.48
C ARG A 103 -20.51 7.44 4.07
N GLN A 104 -19.47 7.71 3.28
CA GLN A 104 -19.61 8.16 1.89
C GLN A 104 -20.10 7.06 0.93
N ASN A 105 -20.23 5.80 1.37
CA ASN A 105 -20.72 4.68 0.56
C ASN A 105 -22.11 4.13 0.98
N ILE A 106 -22.98 4.98 1.49
CA ILE A 106 -24.43 4.80 1.32
C ILE A 106 -24.96 6.06 0.64
N VAL A 107 -25.43 5.90 -0.60
CA VAL A 107 -25.95 6.92 -1.55
C VAL A 107 -24.90 7.38 -2.58
N LYS A 108 -24.83 6.63 -3.69
CA LYS A 108 -24.63 7.25 -5.00
C LYS A 108 -25.76 8.27 -5.20
N LYS A 109 -25.43 9.52 -5.51
CA LYS A 109 -26.33 10.41 -6.24
C LYS A 109 -26.02 10.32 -7.72
#